data_AF-A0A7W1HM05-F1
#
_entry.id   AF-A0A7W1HM05-F1
#
_cell.length_a   1.000
_cell.length_b   1.000
_cell.length_c   1.000
_cell.angle_alpha   90.00
_cell.angle_beta   90.00
_cell.angle_gamma   90.00
#
_symmetry.space_group_name_H-M   'P 1'
#
loop_
_entity.id
_entity.type
_entity.pdbx_description
1 polymer ?
#
loop_
_entity_poly.entity_id
_entity_poly.type
_entity_poly.pdbx_seq_one_letter_code
_entity_poly.pdbx_strand_id
1 'polypeptide(L)' 'ERMEHKEIRGRIDAAIAQLSPEHRAVILMKEIEEMQYHEIAESLGCSIGTVMSRLFYARKKLQNLLRDVYENV' A
#
# COMPACT_ATOMS: atom_id res chain seq x y z
N GLU A 1 24.68 -4.96 2.80
CA GLU A 1 24.01 -4.72 1.50
C GLU A 1 22.98 -5.79 1.08
N ARG A 2 23.35 -6.96 0.52
CA ARG A 2 22.33 -7.91 -0.03
C ARG A 2 21.36 -8.50 1.01
N MET A 3 21.81 -8.65 2.26
CA MET A 3 21.00 -9.14 3.37
C MET A 3 20.03 -8.07 3.91
N GLU A 4 20.48 -6.82 4.04
CA GLU A 4 19.65 -5.69 4.49
C GLU A 4 18.48 -5.43 3.53
N HIS A 5 18.73 -5.49 2.22
CA HIS A 5 17.66 -5.35 1.22
C HIS A 5 16.60 -6.45 1.31
N LYS A 6 17.02 -7.69 1.63
CA LYS A 6 16.10 -8.81 1.80
C LYS A 6 15.26 -8.65 3.07
N GLU A 7 15.86 -8.13 4.14
CA GLU A 7 15.17 -7.86 5.40
C GLU A 7 14.14 -6.73 5.27
N ILE A 8 14.52 -5.61 4.64
CA ILE A 8 13.60 -4.49 4.35
C ILE A 8 12.43 -4.98 3.51
N ARG A 9 12.70 -5.77 2.45
CA ARG A 9 11.64 -6.32 1.61
C ARG A 9 10.69 -7.23 2.39
N GLY A 10 11.21 -8.11 3.24
CA GLY A 10 10.37 -8.96 4.10
C GLY A 10 9.46 -8.15 5.03
N ARG A 11 9.93 -7.02 5.56
CA ARG A 11 9.12 -6.12 6.39
C ARG A 11 8.03 -5.40 5.60
N ILE A 12 8.34 -4.94 4.38
CA ILE A 12 7.36 -4.35 3.47
C ILE A 12 6.27 -5.38 3.13
N ASP A 13 6.66 -6.61 2.76
CA ASP A 13 5.72 -7.68 2.42
C ASP A 13 4.81 -8.02 3.62
N ALA A 14 5.38 -8.10 4.83
CA ALA A 14 4.62 -8.32 6.06
C ALA A 14 3.66 -7.16 6.39
N ALA A 15 4.05 -5.91 6.13
CA ALA A 15 3.18 -4.76 6.35
C ALA A 15 2.02 -4.71 5.34
N ILE A 16 2.27 -5.04 4.07
CA ILE A 16 1.23 -5.14 3.03
C ILE A 16 0.24 -6.27 3.37
N ALA A 17 0.72 -7.39 3.91
CA ALA A 17 -0.13 -8.50 4.34
C ALA A 17 -1.10 -8.12 5.48
N GLN A 18 -0.76 -7.09 6.28
CA GLN A 18 -1.64 -6.58 7.35
C GLN A 18 -2.71 -5.59 6.87
N LEU A 19 -2.69 -5.18 5.59
CA LEU A 19 -3.76 -4.37 5.02
C LEU A 19 -5.04 -5.21 4.82
N SER A 20 -6.21 -4.57 4.93
CA SER A 20 -7.45 -5.21 4.51
C SER A 20 -7.39 -5.50 3.00
N PRO A 21 -8.17 -6.46 2.49
CA PRO A 21 -8.21 -6.76 1.06
C PRO A 21 -8.46 -5.51 0.20
N GLU A 22 -9.33 -4.61 0.63
CA GLU A 22 -9.67 -3.37 -0.09
C GLU A 22 -8.54 -2.36 -0.09
N HIS A 23 -7.84 -2.20 1.06
CA HIS A 23 -6.68 -1.33 1.17
C HIS A 23 -5.50 -1.86 0.35
N ARG A 24 -5.27 -3.18 0.38
CA ARG A 24 -4.22 -3.81 -0.42
C ARG A 24 -4.50 -3.68 -1.91
N ALA A 25 -5.74 -3.89 -2.34
CA ALA A 25 -6.12 -3.78 -3.75
C ALA A 25 -5.83 -2.38 -4.30
N VAL A 26 -6.27 -1.31 -3.62
CA VAL A 26 -6.03 0.06 -4.11
C VAL A 26 -4.55 0.43 -4.11
N ILE A 27 -3.74 -0.10 -3.18
CA ILE A 27 -2.29 0.14 -3.16
C ILE A 27 -1.60 -0.57 -4.33
N LEU A 28 -1.91 -1.85 -4.58
CA LEU A 28 -1.29 -2.59 -5.68
C LEU A 28 -1.67 -1.99 -7.03
N MET A 29 -2.95 -1.72 -7.25
CA MET A 29 -3.43 -1.09 -8.48
C MET A 29 -2.79 0.29 -8.69
N LYS A 30 -2.58 1.07 -7.61
CA LYS A 30 -2.01 2.42 -7.74
C LYS A 30 -0.49 2.42 -7.92
N GLU A 31 0.24 1.65 -7.13
CA GLU A 31 1.70 1.75 -7.02
C GLU A 31 2.43 0.73 -7.89
N ILE A 32 1.78 -0.39 -8.25
CA ILE A 32 2.38 -1.46 -9.07
C ILE A 32 1.83 -1.45 -10.49
N GLU A 33 0.51 -1.32 -10.63
CA GLU A 33 -0.17 -1.28 -11.94
C GLU A 33 -0.27 0.16 -12.48
N GLU A 34 0.19 1.15 -11.71
CA GLU A 34 0.22 2.58 -12.06
C GLU A 34 -1.13 3.19 -12.50
N MET A 35 -2.23 2.55 -12.11
CA MET A 35 -3.58 2.96 -12.52
C MET A 35 -3.96 4.35 -11.98
N GLN A 36 -4.77 5.06 -12.76
CA GLN A 36 -5.41 6.30 -12.35
C GLN A 36 -6.61 6.03 -11.45
N TYR A 37 -7.00 7.00 -10.61
CA TYR A 37 -8.06 6.78 -9.61
C TYR A 37 -9.41 6.41 -10.22
N HIS A 38 -9.73 6.88 -11.43
CA HIS A 38 -10.96 6.53 -12.12
C HIS A 38 -10.94 5.08 -12.62
N GLU A 39 -9.81 4.58 -13.13
CA GLU A 39 -9.65 3.19 -13.55
C GLU A 39 -9.75 2.22 -12.36
N ILE A 40 -9.17 2.60 -11.21
CA ILE A 40 -9.28 1.83 -9.96
C ILE A 40 -10.73 1.81 -9.48
N ALA A 41 -11.43 2.94 -9.56
CA ALA A 41 -12.83 3.06 -9.15
C ALA A 41 -13.73 2.16 -10.01
N GLU A 42 -13.50 2.14 -11.33
CA GLU A 42 -14.19 1.27 -12.29
C GLU A 42 -13.90 -0.21 -12.01
N SER A 43 -12.62 -0.58 -11.89
CA SER A 43 -12.18 -1.96 -11.60
C SER A 43 -12.76 -2.53 -10.30
N LEU A 44 -12.89 -1.69 -9.27
CA LEU A 44 -13.42 -2.08 -7.96
C LEU A 44 -14.93 -1.84 -7.81
N GLY A 45 -15.62 -1.31 -8.82
CA GLY A 45 -17.05 -0.97 -8.74
C GLY A 45 -17.40 -0.02 -7.60
N CYS A 46 -16.54 0.97 -7.31
CA CYS A 46 -16.74 1.93 -6.23
C CYS A 46 -16.51 3.38 -6.68
N SER A 47 -16.76 4.36 -5.80
CA SER A 47 -16.54 5.77 -6.16
C SER A 47 -15.06 6.16 -6.10
N ILE A 48 -14.66 7.19 -6.88
CA ILE A 48 -13.31 7.77 -6.78
C ILE A 48 -13.01 8.25 -5.35
N GLY A 49 -14.01 8.80 -4.63
CA GLY A 49 -13.85 9.19 -3.23
C GLY A 49 -13.56 7.99 -2.30
N THR A 50 -14.15 6.83 -2.59
CA THR A 50 -13.83 5.57 -1.91
C THR A 50 -12.40 5.12 -2.20
N VAL A 51 -11.92 5.26 -3.43
CA VAL A 51 -10.51 4.97 -3.79
C VAL A 51 -9.56 5.89 -3.01
N MET A 52 -9.83 7.20 -3.02
CA MET A 52 -9.01 8.19 -2.31
C MET A 52 -8.93 7.93 -0.81
N SER A 53 -10.08 7.68 -0.17
CA SER A 53 -10.12 7.37 1.26
C SER A 53 -9.42 6.04 1.59
N ARG A 54 -9.63 4.99 0.81
CA ARG A 54 -8.92 3.70 0.97
C ARG A 54 -7.41 3.88 0.82
N LEU A 55 -6.94 4.62 -0.20
CA LEU A 55 -5.52 4.92 -0.38
C LEU A 55 -4.93 5.69 0.81
N PHE A 56 -5.65 6.70 1.30
CA PHE A 56 -5.22 7.48 2.46
C PHE A 56 -5.03 6.59 3.70
N TYR A 57 -6.03 5.78 4.06
CA TYR A 57 -5.95 4.92 5.24
C TYR A 57 -4.95 3.76 5.05
N ALA A 58 -4.83 3.22 3.85
CA ALA A 58 -3.82 2.21 3.52
C ALA A 58 -2.41 2.76 3.71
N ARG A 59 -2.10 3.93 3.14
CA ARG A 59 -0.79 4.60 3.29
C ARG A 59 -0.49 4.96 4.74
N LYS A 60 -1.47 5.49 5.48
CA LYS A 60 -1.31 5.79 6.91
C LYS A 60 -1.01 4.53 7.73
N LYS A 61 -1.68 3.42 7.41
CA LYS A 61 -1.42 2.13 8.08
C LYS A 61 -0.02 1.62 7.75
N LEU A 62 0.40 1.64 6.49
CA LEU A 62 1.75 1.24 6.09
C LEU A 62 2.82 2.11 6.75
N GLN A 63 2.63 3.43 6.81
CA GLN A 63 3.54 4.35 7.49
C GLN A 63 3.71 3.97 8.96
N ASN A 64 2.63 3.65 9.67
CA ASN A 64 2.73 3.21 11.06
C ASN A 64 3.44 1.86 11.21
N LEU A 65 3.18 0.91 10.31
CA LEU A 65 3.77 -0.44 10.33
C LEU A 65 5.25 -0.46 9.95
N LEU A 66 5.70 0.50 9.15
CA LEU A 66 7.07 0.61 8.63
C LEU A 66 7.84 1.76 9.27
N ARG A 67 7.34 2.33 10.38
CA ARG A 67 7.96 3.47 11.05
C ARG A 67 9.43 3.22 11.37
N ASP A 68 9.69 2.07 11.95
CA ASP A 68 11.01 1.55 12.31
C ASP A 68 11.85 1.13 11.09
N VAL A 69 11.33 1.19 9.87
CA VAL A 69 12.11 1.00 8.63
C VAL A 69 12.71 2.33 8.19
N TYR A 70 11.94 3.43 8.20
CA TYR A 70 12.38 4.71 7.65
C TYR A 70 12.92 5.70 8.69
N GLU A 71 12.61 5.52 9.99
CA GLU A 71 13.19 6.34 11.07
C GLU A 71 14.60 5.89 11.46
N ASN A 72 15.00 4.68 11.05
CA ASN A 72 16.34 4.11 11.29
C ASN A 72 17.28 4.22 10.08
N VAL A 73 16.89 4.98 9.05
CA VAL A 73 17.67 5.25 7.83
C VAL A 73 18.27 6.64 7.90
#